data_AF-K1S4A5-F1
#
_entry.id   AF-K1S4A5-F1
#
_cell.length_a   1.000
_cell.length_b   1.000
_cell.length_c   1.000
_cell.angle_alpha   90.00
_cell.angle_beta   90.00
_cell.angle_gamma   90.00
#
_symmetry.space_group_name_H-M   'P 1'
#
loop_
_entity.id
_entity.type
_entity.pdbx_description
1 polymer ?
#
loop_
_entity_poly.entity_id
_entity_poly.type
_entity_poly.pdbx_seq_one_letter_code
_entity_poly.pdbx_strand_id
1 'polypeptide(L)'
;IPEDENIKYSDIVDKVVEKFSSLSKCNFNEYEKQYIEILLASASVQSNTDLYKAISSDKEEKAKKISGEMLEYLSEILNIDLTSNELLKISMENFVPSSLIRTRYGIEATNPFLGDIREMYSGIFATCFTLTKFYEKYCGAIPTDHEISFLALFVGGALHRNVKTIRAVILGTSGIAASTIVARKIESRIEEIKIVAILSSELMDTIDQYDCDIVLSMISSFEYEDKVVHISPIISAEDEKNIKSKCFEIISHPELQKQGFYSLIDIDNILFVNEKLDKEKILKEA
;
A
#
# COMPACT_ATOMS: atom_id res chain seq x y z
N ILE A 1 10.09 -37.27 9.62
CA ILE A 1 10.87 -36.44 10.59
C ILE A 1 9.92 -36.26 11.76
N PRO A 2 10.29 -36.69 12.98
CA PRO A 2 9.32 -36.82 14.07
C PRO A 2 8.76 -35.45 14.45
N GLU A 3 7.44 -35.45 14.67
CA GLU A 3 6.70 -34.43 15.39
C GLU A 3 7.11 -34.52 16.86
N ASP A 4 8.09 -33.73 17.29
CA ASP A 4 8.31 -33.51 18.72
C ASP A 4 9.08 -32.21 18.96
N GLU A 5 8.63 -31.52 20.01
CA GLU A 5 9.24 -30.38 20.70
C GLU A 5 9.19 -29.00 20.04
N ASN A 6 8.55 -28.06 20.76
CA ASN A 6 8.71 -26.61 20.64
C ASN A 6 10.19 -26.25 20.71
N ILE A 7 10.87 -26.20 19.57
CA ILE A 7 12.26 -25.73 19.44
C ILE A 7 12.29 -24.26 19.85
N LYS A 8 12.94 -23.93 20.97
CA LYS A 8 13.19 -22.54 21.35
C LYS A 8 14.27 -21.98 20.45
N TYR A 9 14.21 -20.69 20.13
CA TYR A 9 15.18 -20.03 19.26
C TYR A 9 16.65 -20.17 19.74
N SER A 10 16.84 -20.26 21.07
CA SER A 10 18.11 -20.64 21.71
C SER A 10 18.68 -21.92 21.09
N ASP A 11 17.86 -22.94 20.89
CA ASP A 11 18.28 -24.25 20.39
C ASP A 11 18.75 -24.17 18.92
N ILE A 12 18.20 -23.23 18.14
CA ILE A 12 18.63 -22.98 16.76
C ILE A 12 19.97 -22.24 16.76
N VAL A 13 20.10 -21.20 17.58
CA VAL A 13 21.35 -20.45 17.74
C VAL A 13 22.45 -21.40 18.21
N ASP A 14 22.18 -22.25 19.20
CA ASP A 14 23.12 -23.24 19.72
C ASP A 14 23.54 -24.25 18.65
N LYS A 15 22.60 -24.77 17.84
CA LYS A 15 22.93 -25.63 16.68
C LYS A 15 23.80 -24.93 15.65
N VAL A 16 23.52 -23.65 15.35
CA VAL A 16 24.34 -22.85 14.43
C VAL A 16 25.74 -22.67 14.99
N VAL A 17 25.85 -22.31 16.27
CA VAL A 17 27.12 -22.12 16.98
C VAL A 17 27.93 -23.42 17.03
N GLU A 18 27.31 -24.55 17.37
CA GLU A 18 27.97 -25.86 17.35
C GLU A 18 28.49 -26.21 15.96
N LYS A 19 27.67 -25.99 14.93
CA LYS A 19 28.05 -26.28 13.54
C LYS A 19 29.23 -25.42 13.10
N PHE A 20 29.20 -24.12 13.35
CA PHE A 20 30.31 -23.22 13.03
C PHE A 20 31.57 -23.57 13.82
N SER A 21 31.45 -23.81 15.13
CA SER A 21 32.59 -24.20 15.98
C SER A 21 33.26 -25.49 15.48
N SER A 22 32.48 -26.46 14.99
CA SER A 22 32.99 -27.71 14.41
C SER A 22 33.74 -27.52 13.09
N LEU A 23 33.41 -26.48 12.33
CA LEU A 23 33.98 -26.20 11.01
C LEU A 23 35.16 -25.23 11.05
N SER A 24 35.18 -24.26 11.99
CA SER A 24 36.11 -23.14 11.96
C SER A 24 37.07 -23.02 13.15
N LYS A 25 37.05 -23.91 14.16
CA LYS A 25 37.81 -23.76 15.43
C LYS A 25 37.56 -22.41 16.14
N CYS A 26 36.49 -21.69 15.79
CA CYS A 26 36.10 -20.45 16.47
C CYS A 26 35.30 -20.79 17.73
N ASN A 27 35.53 -20.02 18.80
CA ASN A 27 34.70 -20.04 20.01
C ASN A 27 33.83 -18.79 20.02
N PHE A 28 32.52 -18.96 20.20
CA PHE A 28 31.56 -17.86 20.24
C PHE A 28 31.28 -17.45 21.68
N ASN A 29 31.49 -16.17 22.00
CA ASN A 29 31.08 -15.60 23.27
C ASN A 29 29.58 -15.23 23.24
N GLU A 30 29.03 -14.84 24.39
CA GLU A 30 27.60 -14.53 24.52
C GLU A 30 27.12 -13.36 23.63
N TYR A 31 27.98 -12.36 23.36
CA TYR A 31 27.64 -11.26 22.46
C TYR A 31 27.57 -11.72 21.00
N GLU A 32 28.44 -12.64 20.58
CA GLU A 32 28.42 -13.19 19.23
C GLU A 32 27.20 -14.10 19.01
N LYS A 33 26.81 -14.88 20.03
CA LYS A 33 25.57 -15.65 20.00
C LYS A 33 24.35 -14.73 19.90
N GLN A 34 24.33 -13.65 20.66
CA GLN A 34 23.27 -12.63 20.59
C GLN A 34 23.22 -11.94 19.22
N TYR A 35 24.38 -11.68 18.61
CA TYR A 35 24.43 -11.14 17.25
C TYR A 35 23.84 -12.11 16.21
N ILE A 36 24.16 -13.40 16.31
CA ILE A 36 23.56 -14.45 15.47
C ILE A 36 22.04 -14.50 15.68
N GLU A 37 21.57 -14.39 16.93
CA GLU A 37 20.15 -14.33 17.24
C GLU A 37 19.45 -13.16 16.51
N ILE A 38 20.04 -11.96 16.57
CA ILE A 38 19.51 -10.77 15.87
C ILE A 38 19.46 -11.01 14.36
N LEU A 39 20.53 -11.55 13.77
CA LEU A 39 20.60 -11.81 12.33
C LEU A 39 19.53 -12.81 11.89
N LEU A 40 19.39 -13.93 12.60
CA LEU A 40 18.36 -14.91 12.27
C LEU A 40 16.97 -14.27 12.44
N ALA A 41 16.74 -13.49 13.50
CA ALA A 41 15.43 -12.90 13.77
C ALA A 41 15.06 -11.86 12.69
N SER A 42 16.07 -11.17 12.14
CA SER A 42 15.94 -10.24 11.03
C SER A 42 15.65 -10.92 9.68
N ALA A 43 16.13 -12.16 9.49
CA ALA A 43 16.04 -12.92 8.25
C ALA A 43 14.71 -13.69 8.07
N SER A 44 13.93 -13.85 9.15
CA SER A 44 12.70 -14.65 9.21
C SER A 44 11.58 -14.26 8.22
N VAL A 45 11.76 -13.17 7.44
CA VAL A 45 10.78 -12.64 6.48
C VAL A 45 10.62 -13.48 5.21
N GLN A 46 11.60 -14.31 4.86
CA GLN A 46 11.59 -15.00 3.57
C GLN A 46 10.98 -16.41 3.60
N SER A 47 10.61 -16.93 4.79
CA SER A 47 10.10 -18.29 4.93
C SER A 47 8.72 -18.28 5.57
N ASN A 48 7.76 -18.98 4.94
CA ASN A 48 6.41 -19.26 5.43
C ASN A 48 6.41 -20.21 6.66
N THR A 49 7.45 -20.12 7.48
CA THR A 49 7.87 -21.14 8.43
C THR A 49 7.79 -20.55 9.82
N ASP A 50 7.32 -21.40 10.74
CA ASP A 50 6.97 -21.19 12.14
C ASP A 50 8.06 -20.59 13.04
N LEU A 51 9.15 -20.08 12.47
CA LEU A 51 10.33 -19.63 13.18
C LEU A 51 10.07 -18.43 14.10
N TYR A 52 9.21 -17.48 13.69
CA TYR A 52 8.83 -16.32 14.52
C TYR A 52 7.77 -16.67 15.57
N LYS A 53 6.87 -17.63 15.24
CA LYS A 53 5.87 -18.18 16.17
C LYS A 53 6.51 -19.02 17.27
N ALA A 54 7.61 -19.72 16.95
CA ALA A 54 8.39 -20.53 17.89
C ALA A 54 9.20 -19.71 18.92
N ILE A 55 9.26 -18.38 18.81
CA ILE A 55 10.11 -17.53 19.67
C ILE A 55 9.47 -17.31 21.05
N SER A 56 8.14 -17.27 21.14
CA SER A 56 7.34 -17.13 22.38
C SER A 56 5.90 -16.73 22.03
N SER A 57 4.90 -17.27 22.74
CA SER A 57 3.49 -16.85 22.62
C SER A 57 3.29 -15.34 22.81
N ASP A 58 4.01 -14.74 23.76
CA ASP A 58 3.91 -13.32 24.08
C ASP A 58 4.46 -12.43 22.96
N LYS A 59 5.47 -12.89 22.21
CA LYS A 59 6.03 -12.16 21.07
C LYS A 59 5.13 -12.26 19.84
N GLU A 60 4.47 -13.39 19.63
CA GLU A 60 3.48 -13.56 18.56
C GLU A 60 2.24 -12.69 18.81
N GLU A 61 1.72 -12.67 20.03
CA GLU A 61 0.58 -11.83 20.39
C GLU A 61 0.90 -10.34 20.22
N LYS A 62 2.10 -9.92 20.64
CA LYS A 62 2.58 -8.56 20.44
C LYS A 62 2.73 -8.20 18.97
N ALA A 63 3.24 -9.12 18.14
CA ALA A 63 3.34 -8.94 16.69
C ALA A 63 1.96 -8.74 16.04
N LYS A 64 1.00 -9.62 16.36
CA LYS A 64 -0.38 -9.53 15.90
C LYS A 64 -1.02 -8.21 16.29
N LYS A 65 -0.81 -7.78 17.54
CA LYS A 65 -1.30 -6.49 18.03
C LYS A 65 -0.73 -5.32 17.22
N ILE A 66 0.59 -5.26 17.01
CA ILE A 66 1.22 -4.16 16.27
C ILE A 66 0.71 -4.13 14.83
N SER A 67 0.67 -5.28 14.15
CA SER A 67 0.17 -5.38 12.77
C SER A 67 -1.31 -5.00 12.68
N GLY A 68 -2.13 -5.39 13.65
CA GLY A 68 -3.53 -4.97 13.76
C GLY A 68 -3.68 -3.46 13.90
N GLU A 69 -2.94 -2.83 14.83
CA GLU A 69 -2.95 -1.37 15.01
C GLU A 69 -2.51 -0.63 13.73
N MET A 70 -1.51 -1.15 13.00
CA MET A 70 -1.09 -0.59 11.71
C MET A 70 -2.19 -0.69 10.66
N LEU A 71 -2.89 -1.83 10.57
CA LEU A 71 -3.95 -2.07 9.59
C LEU A 71 -5.20 -1.24 9.86
N GLU A 72 -5.62 -1.13 11.12
CA GLU A 72 -6.72 -0.25 11.53
C GLU A 72 -6.42 1.19 11.12
N TYR A 73 -5.21 1.67 11.43
CA TYR A 73 -4.79 3.01 11.06
C TYR A 73 -4.76 3.24 9.53
N LEU A 74 -4.26 2.28 8.75
CA LEU A 74 -4.31 2.39 7.29
C LEU A 74 -5.76 2.37 6.77
N SER A 75 -6.63 1.57 7.38
CA SER A 75 -8.05 1.48 7.02
C SER A 75 -8.76 2.81 7.23
N GLU A 76 -8.44 3.51 8.32
CA GLU A 76 -8.96 4.85 8.62
C GLU A 76 -8.48 5.89 7.59
N ILE A 77 -7.18 5.92 7.28
CA ILE A 77 -6.64 6.90 6.32
C ILE A 77 -7.21 6.69 4.92
N LEU A 78 -7.32 5.43 4.50
CA LEU A 78 -7.77 5.07 3.15
C LEU A 78 -9.30 4.98 3.06
N ASN A 79 -10.02 5.04 4.19
CA ASN A 79 -11.46 4.83 4.30
C ASN A 79 -11.94 3.54 3.58
N ILE A 80 -11.17 2.48 3.79
CA ILE A 80 -11.38 1.13 3.25
C ILE A 80 -11.14 0.14 4.37
N ASP A 81 -12.00 -0.86 4.51
CA ASP A 81 -11.74 -1.95 5.44
C ASP A 81 -10.62 -2.86 4.91
N LEU A 82 -9.40 -2.67 5.43
CA LEU A 82 -8.26 -3.57 5.19
C LEU A 82 -8.18 -4.69 6.23
N THR A 83 -8.91 -4.57 7.34
CA THR A 83 -8.85 -5.51 8.46
C THR A 83 -9.50 -6.86 8.13
N SER A 84 -10.49 -6.85 7.23
CA SER A 84 -11.12 -8.07 6.69
C SER A 84 -10.30 -8.78 5.61
N ASN A 85 -9.19 -8.19 5.14
CA ASN A 85 -8.34 -8.82 4.14
C ASN A 85 -7.36 -9.80 4.81
N GLU A 86 -7.76 -11.07 4.93
CA GLU A 86 -6.97 -12.12 5.60
C GLU A 86 -5.55 -12.28 5.03
N LEU A 87 -5.39 -12.16 3.70
CA LEU A 87 -4.06 -12.29 3.09
C LEU A 87 -3.14 -11.13 3.48
N LEU A 88 -3.67 -9.89 3.48
CA LEU A 88 -2.92 -8.72 3.95
C LEU A 88 -2.57 -8.85 5.43
N LYS A 89 -3.53 -9.25 6.26
CA LYS A 89 -3.35 -9.46 7.70
C LYS A 89 -2.21 -10.43 7.99
N ILE A 90 -2.26 -11.62 7.39
CA ILE A 90 -1.20 -12.64 7.53
C ILE A 90 0.14 -12.11 7.02
N SER A 91 0.15 -11.38 5.90
CA SER A 91 1.38 -10.80 5.33
C SER A 91 2.02 -9.80 6.30
N MET A 92 1.22 -8.93 6.91
CA MET A 92 1.70 -7.96 7.90
C MET A 92 2.16 -8.62 9.20
N GLU A 93 1.43 -9.61 9.70
CA GLU A 93 1.81 -10.38 10.90
C GLU A 93 3.16 -11.08 10.72
N ASN A 94 3.45 -11.59 9.52
CA ASN A 94 4.73 -12.25 9.23
C ASN A 94 5.88 -11.26 8.98
N PHE A 95 5.59 -10.11 8.36
CA PHE A 95 6.62 -9.16 7.94
C PHE A 95 7.05 -8.19 9.05
N VAL A 96 6.08 -7.52 9.69
CA VAL A 96 6.30 -6.40 10.63
C VAL A 96 7.28 -6.76 11.75
N PRO A 97 7.21 -7.95 12.38
CA PRO A 97 8.05 -8.22 13.55
C PRO A 97 9.55 -8.26 13.21
N SER A 98 9.89 -8.86 12.08
CA SER A 98 11.27 -8.89 11.60
C SER A 98 11.70 -7.53 11.02
N SER A 99 10.77 -6.80 10.40
CA SER A 99 11.02 -5.43 9.93
C SER A 99 11.35 -4.46 11.08
N LEU A 100 10.66 -4.58 12.22
CA LEU A 100 10.98 -3.81 13.44
C LEU A 100 12.37 -4.13 13.98
N ILE A 101 12.81 -5.39 13.90
CA ILE A 101 14.16 -5.81 14.30
C ILE A 101 15.19 -5.22 13.34
N ARG A 102 14.99 -5.36 12.03
CA ARG A 102 15.86 -4.78 11.01
C ARG A 102 16.03 -3.27 11.20
N THR A 103 14.92 -2.58 11.39
CA THR A 103 14.89 -1.14 11.64
C THR A 103 15.62 -0.76 12.92
N ARG A 104 15.40 -1.48 14.02
CA ARG A 104 16.08 -1.23 15.31
C ARG A 104 17.60 -1.32 15.21
N TYR A 105 18.09 -2.34 14.49
CA TYR A 105 19.52 -2.65 14.43
C TYR A 105 20.19 -2.14 13.15
N GLY A 106 19.49 -1.37 12.31
CA GLY A 106 20.04 -0.82 11.06
C GLY A 106 20.42 -1.89 10.02
N ILE A 107 19.74 -3.03 10.02
CA ILE A 107 19.95 -4.10 9.03
C ILE A 107 19.09 -3.77 7.82
N GLU A 108 19.72 -3.46 6.69
CA GLU A 108 19.00 -3.09 5.48
C GLU A 108 18.58 -4.32 4.66
N ALA A 109 17.29 -4.41 4.34
CA ALA A 109 16.77 -5.32 3.33
C ALA A 109 16.39 -4.52 2.08
N THR A 110 17.00 -4.82 0.94
CA THR A 110 16.74 -4.10 -0.31
C THR A 110 15.50 -4.64 -1.02
N ASN A 111 14.53 -3.78 -1.29
CA ASN A 111 13.46 -4.08 -2.23
C ASN A 111 13.87 -3.68 -3.66
N PRO A 112 14.02 -4.62 -4.60
CA PRO A 112 14.40 -4.32 -5.98
C PRO A 112 13.35 -3.47 -6.73
N PHE A 113 12.09 -3.46 -6.27
CA PHE A 113 10.99 -2.72 -6.88
C PHE A 113 10.79 -1.32 -6.26
N LEU A 114 11.69 -0.84 -5.39
CA LEU A 114 11.51 0.46 -4.72
C LEU A 114 11.29 1.60 -5.72
N GLY A 115 12.07 1.65 -6.81
CA GLY A 115 11.93 2.69 -7.84
C GLY A 115 10.54 2.64 -8.48
N ASP A 116 10.15 1.47 -8.97
CA ASP A 116 8.85 1.21 -9.58
C ASP A 116 7.68 1.56 -8.65
N ILE A 117 7.78 1.22 -7.37
CA ILE A 117 6.75 1.51 -6.36
C ILE A 117 6.63 3.02 -6.12
N ARG A 118 7.75 3.75 -6.06
CA ARG A 118 7.72 5.21 -5.89
C ARG A 118 7.09 5.92 -7.10
N GLU A 119 7.29 5.39 -8.30
CA GLU A 119 6.75 5.99 -9.52
C GLU A 119 5.29 5.61 -9.75
N MET A 120 4.96 4.32 -9.70
CA MET A 120 3.63 3.82 -10.07
C MET A 120 2.63 3.80 -8.91
N TYR A 121 3.11 3.71 -7.66
CA TYR A 121 2.28 3.54 -6.46
C TYR A 121 2.60 4.60 -5.40
N SER A 122 2.96 5.81 -5.83
CA SER A 122 3.39 6.92 -4.97
C SER A 122 2.42 7.24 -3.83
N GLY A 123 1.10 7.23 -4.08
CA GLY A 123 0.08 7.47 -3.06
C GLY A 123 0.03 6.38 -1.98
N ILE A 124 0.15 5.11 -2.36
CA ILE A 124 0.21 4.00 -1.41
C ILE A 124 1.52 4.06 -0.62
N PHE A 125 2.63 4.33 -1.30
CA PHE A 125 3.93 4.50 -0.66
C PHE A 125 3.89 5.63 0.38
N ALA A 126 3.32 6.79 0.04
CA ALA A 126 3.15 7.91 0.96
C ALA A 126 2.24 7.55 2.15
N THR A 127 1.16 6.82 1.90
CA THR A 127 0.27 6.33 2.97
C THR A 127 1.04 5.39 3.91
N CYS A 128 1.77 4.42 3.37
CA CYS A 128 2.59 3.50 4.15
C CYS A 128 3.74 4.20 4.88
N PHE A 129 4.27 5.31 4.34
CA PHE A 129 5.29 6.10 5.01
C PHE A 129 4.81 6.63 6.38
N THR A 130 3.51 6.91 6.51
CA THR A 130 2.90 7.32 7.79
C THR A 130 2.96 6.23 8.88
N LEU A 131 3.23 4.96 8.51
CA LEU A 131 3.48 3.88 9.47
C LEU A 131 4.80 4.05 10.24
N THR A 132 5.69 4.95 9.81
CA THR A 132 6.93 5.30 10.52
C THR A 132 6.68 5.58 12.00
N LYS A 133 5.56 6.21 12.36
CA LYS A 133 5.20 6.49 13.76
C LYS A 133 5.11 5.22 14.63
N PHE A 134 4.73 4.09 14.05
CA PHE A 134 4.68 2.81 14.76
C PHE A 134 6.07 2.20 14.93
N TYR A 135 6.96 2.37 13.96
CA TYR A 135 8.37 1.99 14.11
C TYR A 135 9.04 2.82 15.21
N GLU A 136 8.83 4.13 15.23
CA GLU A 136 9.34 4.97 16.32
C GLU A 136 8.78 4.53 17.68
N LYS A 137 7.47 4.27 17.78
CA LYS A 137 6.81 3.78 19.00
C LYS A 137 7.34 2.43 19.48
N TYR A 138 7.53 1.46 18.57
CA TYR A 138 7.79 0.06 18.94
C TYR A 138 9.26 -0.35 18.86
N CYS A 139 10.06 0.35 18.07
CA CYS A 139 11.48 0.06 17.93
C CYS A 139 12.44 1.24 18.17
N GLY A 140 11.92 2.46 18.29
CA GLY A 140 12.74 3.65 18.59
C GLY A 140 13.61 4.10 17.43
N ALA A 141 13.31 3.64 16.21
CA ALA A 141 14.05 3.93 15.01
C ALA A 141 13.10 4.12 13.81
N ILE A 142 13.61 4.76 12.76
CA ILE A 142 12.86 5.07 11.54
C ILE A 142 13.19 4.02 10.47
N PRO A 143 12.18 3.43 9.81
CA PRO A 143 12.39 2.43 8.77
C PRO A 143 12.98 3.07 7.51
N THR A 144 13.69 2.27 6.71
CA THR A 144 14.19 2.72 5.41
C THR A 144 13.06 2.75 4.38
N ASP A 145 13.27 3.48 3.28
CA ASP A 145 12.35 3.48 2.13
C ASP A 145 12.10 2.05 1.60
N HIS A 146 13.09 1.16 1.72
CA HIS A 146 12.92 -0.24 1.33
C HIS A 146 11.90 -0.97 2.22
N GLU A 147 11.93 -0.80 3.54
CA GLU A 147 10.93 -1.38 4.44
C GLU A 147 9.52 -0.84 4.13
N ILE A 148 9.41 0.48 3.91
CA ILE A 148 8.14 1.11 3.51
C ILE A 148 7.63 0.55 2.17
N SER A 149 8.53 0.28 1.22
CA SER A 149 8.13 -0.27 -0.08
C SER A 149 7.59 -1.70 -0.01
N PHE A 150 8.08 -2.53 0.92
CA PHE A 150 7.49 -3.85 1.15
C PHE A 150 6.06 -3.74 1.72
N LEU A 151 5.85 -2.82 2.67
CA LEU A 151 4.50 -2.54 3.19
C LEU A 151 3.57 -2.03 2.08
N ALA A 152 4.05 -1.13 1.24
CA ALA A 152 3.31 -0.61 0.10
C ALA A 152 2.90 -1.71 -0.88
N LEU A 153 3.74 -2.72 -1.10
CA LEU A 153 3.41 -3.86 -1.95
C LEU A 153 2.27 -4.70 -1.36
N PHE A 154 2.29 -4.97 -0.05
CA PHE A 154 1.21 -5.71 0.60
C PHE A 154 -0.12 -4.95 0.54
N VAL A 155 -0.10 -3.67 0.89
CA VAL A 155 -1.28 -2.80 0.90
C VAL A 155 -1.81 -2.61 -0.52
N GLY A 156 -0.95 -2.30 -1.50
CA GLY A 156 -1.35 -2.15 -2.90
C GLY A 156 -1.95 -3.42 -3.48
N GLY A 157 -1.37 -4.58 -3.16
CA GLY A 157 -1.95 -5.87 -3.53
C GLY A 157 -3.33 -6.12 -2.90
N ALA A 158 -3.55 -5.66 -1.67
CA ALA A 158 -4.83 -5.78 -0.99
C ALA A 158 -5.89 -4.85 -1.58
N LEU A 159 -5.51 -3.62 -1.91
CA LEU A 159 -6.39 -2.64 -2.56
C LEU A 159 -6.83 -3.12 -3.95
N HIS A 160 -5.93 -3.74 -4.72
CA HIS A 160 -6.29 -4.37 -5.99
C HIS A 160 -7.24 -5.58 -5.83
N ARG A 161 -7.26 -6.24 -4.67
CA ARG A 161 -8.17 -7.38 -4.40
C ARG A 161 -9.50 -6.95 -3.79
N ASN A 162 -9.51 -5.89 -2.97
CA ASN A 162 -10.69 -5.31 -2.34
C ASN A 162 -11.40 -4.33 -3.30
N VAL A 163 -11.69 -4.81 -4.51
CA VAL A 163 -12.30 -4.01 -5.56
C VAL A 163 -13.71 -3.58 -5.12
N LYS A 164 -13.84 -2.38 -4.54
CA LYS A 164 -15.11 -1.66 -4.54
C LYS A 164 -15.46 -1.46 -6.01
N THR A 165 -16.60 -2.02 -6.42
CA THR A 165 -17.10 -1.83 -7.77
C THR A 165 -17.51 -0.37 -7.97
N ILE A 166 -16.75 0.36 -8.79
CA ILE A 166 -17.04 1.73 -9.18
C ILE A 166 -18.12 1.71 -10.26
N ARG A 167 -19.20 2.44 -10.01
CA ARG A 167 -20.34 2.52 -10.91
C ARG A 167 -20.10 3.64 -11.90
N ALA A 168 -20.01 3.29 -13.17
CA ALA A 168 -19.72 4.24 -14.23
C ALA A 168 -20.91 4.41 -15.17
N VAL A 169 -21.13 5.66 -15.59
CA VAL A 169 -22.03 5.99 -16.71
C VAL A 169 -21.18 6.36 -17.91
N ILE A 170 -21.49 5.80 -19.09
CA ILE A 170 -20.85 6.19 -20.34
C ILE A 170 -21.72 7.18 -21.09
N LEU A 171 -21.15 8.32 -21.47
CA LEU A 171 -21.81 9.33 -22.30
C LEU A 171 -21.19 9.35 -23.69
N GLY A 172 -21.97 8.98 -24.71
CA GLY A 172 -21.50 8.79 -26.09
C GLY A 172 -22.17 9.69 -27.13
N THR A 173 -21.44 10.03 -28.18
CA THR A 173 -21.95 10.72 -29.39
C THR A 173 -22.39 9.74 -30.49
N SER A 174 -21.83 8.53 -30.51
CA SER A 174 -21.85 7.61 -31.66
C SER A 174 -22.98 6.57 -31.66
N GLY A 175 -24.05 6.80 -30.90
CA GLY A 175 -25.16 5.84 -30.73
C GLY A 175 -24.85 4.67 -29.78
N ILE A 176 -25.91 4.06 -29.24
CA ILE A 176 -25.85 3.05 -28.16
C ILE A 176 -24.94 1.85 -28.51
N ALA A 177 -24.93 1.43 -29.79
CA ALA A 177 -24.17 0.25 -30.23
C ALA A 177 -22.64 0.45 -30.08
N ALA A 178 -22.12 1.62 -30.48
CA ALA A 178 -20.70 1.93 -30.36
C ALA A 178 -20.28 2.06 -28.89
N SER A 179 -21.09 2.75 -28.09
CA SER A 179 -20.84 2.91 -26.66
C SER A 179 -20.90 1.58 -25.89
N THR A 180 -21.72 0.61 -26.34
CA THR A 180 -21.74 -0.74 -25.77
C THR A 180 -20.43 -1.50 -26.00
N ILE A 181 -19.78 -1.32 -27.15
CA ILE A 181 -18.48 -1.94 -27.43
C ILE A 181 -17.41 -1.35 -26.50
N VAL A 182 -17.44 -0.04 -26.34
CA VAL A 182 -16.50 0.66 -25.44
C VAL A 182 -16.72 0.24 -23.99
N ALA A 183 -17.98 0.19 -23.54
CA ALA A 183 -18.37 -0.32 -22.22
C ALA A 183 -17.75 -1.69 -21.92
N ARG A 184 -17.97 -2.65 -22.82
CA ARG A 184 -17.42 -4.01 -22.68
C ARG A 184 -15.90 -4.02 -22.65
N LYS A 185 -15.25 -3.18 -23.46
CA LYS A 185 -13.79 -3.09 -23.50
C LYS A 185 -13.23 -2.55 -22.18
N ILE A 186 -13.89 -1.56 -21.59
CA ILE A 186 -13.53 -0.98 -20.29
C ILE A 186 -13.70 -2.04 -19.19
N GLU A 187 -14.88 -2.65 -19.07
CA GLU A 187 -15.15 -3.69 -18.06
C GLU A 187 -14.19 -4.89 -18.20
N SER A 188 -13.75 -5.23 -19.41
CA SER A 188 -12.79 -6.32 -19.63
C SER A 188 -11.34 -5.99 -19.24
N ARG A 189 -10.99 -4.72 -19.07
CA ARG A 189 -9.62 -4.24 -18.81
C ARG A 189 -9.44 -3.62 -17.43
N ILE A 190 -10.54 -3.18 -16.83
CA ILE A 190 -10.59 -2.46 -15.57
C ILE A 190 -11.67 -3.16 -14.73
N GLU A 191 -11.23 -4.16 -13.96
CA GLU A 191 -12.12 -5.01 -13.14
C GLU A 191 -12.85 -4.21 -12.07
N GLU A 192 -12.32 -3.04 -11.72
CA GLU A 192 -12.89 -2.10 -10.76
C GLU A 192 -14.16 -1.40 -11.24
N ILE A 193 -14.46 -1.42 -12.53
CA ILE A 193 -15.59 -0.68 -13.10
C ILE A 193 -16.76 -1.60 -13.44
N LYS A 194 -17.96 -1.14 -13.08
CA LYS A 194 -19.23 -1.65 -13.58
C LYS A 194 -20.00 -0.54 -14.28
N ILE A 195 -20.35 -0.77 -15.53
CA ILE A 195 -21.16 0.20 -16.28
C ILE A 195 -22.63 0.06 -15.85
N VAL A 196 -23.17 1.09 -15.21
CA VAL A 196 -24.57 1.13 -14.75
C VAL A 196 -25.51 1.71 -15.81
N ALA A 197 -25.01 2.57 -16.70
CA ALA A 197 -25.79 3.10 -17.81
C ALA A 197 -24.91 3.54 -18.99
N ILE A 198 -25.53 3.56 -20.17
CA ILE A 198 -24.96 4.12 -21.40
C ILE A 198 -25.98 5.14 -21.91
N LEU A 199 -25.58 6.40 -21.94
CA LEU A 199 -26.40 7.53 -22.34
C LEU A 199 -25.89 8.14 -23.65
N SER A 200 -26.81 8.55 -24.50
CA SER A 200 -26.50 9.45 -25.62
C SER A 200 -26.39 10.89 -25.11
N SER A 201 -25.80 11.76 -25.92
CA SER A 201 -25.76 13.20 -25.63
C SER A 201 -27.14 13.81 -25.34
N GLU A 202 -28.20 13.31 -25.96
CA GLU A 202 -29.58 13.79 -25.76
C GLU A 202 -30.13 13.49 -24.36
N LEU A 203 -29.57 12.51 -23.67
CA LEU A 203 -29.99 12.07 -22.34
C LEU A 203 -29.00 12.48 -21.25
N MET A 204 -28.08 13.42 -21.53
CA MET A 204 -27.06 13.85 -20.57
C MET A 204 -27.68 14.42 -19.28
N ASP A 205 -28.83 15.08 -19.37
CA ASP A 205 -29.53 15.66 -18.21
C ASP A 205 -30.18 14.59 -17.30
N THR A 206 -30.09 13.31 -17.67
CA THR A 206 -30.65 12.19 -16.89
C THR A 206 -29.60 11.44 -16.07
N ILE A 207 -28.33 11.89 -16.05
CA ILE A 207 -27.25 11.24 -15.30
C ILE A 207 -27.61 11.08 -13.81
N ASP A 208 -28.25 12.08 -13.19
CA ASP A 208 -28.68 12.06 -11.79
C ASP A 208 -29.67 10.91 -11.45
N GLN A 209 -30.28 10.28 -12.46
CA GLN A 209 -31.17 9.13 -12.25
C GLN A 209 -30.37 7.85 -11.95
N TYR A 210 -29.05 7.87 -12.17
CA TYR A 210 -28.15 6.74 -11.97
C TYR A 210 -27.18 7.03 -10.84
N ASP A 211 -27.13 6.12 -9.88
CA ASP A 211 -26.17 6.18 -8.79
C ASP A 211 -24.78 5.77 -9.31
N CYS A 212 -23.98 6.77 -9.68
CA CYS A 212 -22.69 6.62 -10.31
C CYS A 212 -21.59 7.43 -9.62
N ASP A 213 -20.40 6.83 -9.60
CA ASP A 213 -19.21 7.39 -8.95
C ASP A 213 -18.32 8.11 -9.98
N ILE A 214 -18.44 7.76 -11.26
CA ILE A 214 -17.65 8.31 -12.37
C ILE A 214 -18.48 8.40 -13.68
N VAL A 215 -18.23 9.44 -14.47
CA VAL A 215 -18.81 9.60 -15.82
C VAL A 215 -17.70 9.51 -16.87
N LEU A 216 -17.82 8.55 -17.78
CA LEU A 216 -16.88 8.34 -18.87
C LEU A 216 -17.44 8.98 -20.15
N SER A 217 -16.92 10.15 -20.50
CA SER A 217 -17.48 10.98 -21.57
C SER A 217 -16.65 10.93 -22.85
N MET A 218 -17.32 10.62 -23.97
CA MET A 218 -16.78 10.80 -25.33
C MET A 218 -17.14 12.18 -25.92
N ILE A 219 -17.87 13.00 -25.17
CA ILE A 219 -18.23 14.36 -25.55
C ILE A 219 -17.13 15.29 -25.05
N SER A 220 -16.52 16.04 -25.95
CA SER A 220 -15.52 17.04 -25.61
C SER A 220 -16.14 18.17 -24.77
N SER A 221 -15.44 18.59 -23.71
CA SER A 221 -15.83 19.70 -22.83
C SER A 221 -17.12 19.47 -22.03
N PHE A 222 -17.57 18.21 -21.89
CA PHE A 222 -18.62 17.86 -20.96
C PHE A 222 -18.11 17.91 -19.52
N GLU A 223 -18.75 18.70 -18.67
CA GLU A 223 -18.44 18.78 -17.25
C GLU A 223 -19.64 18.28 -16.44
N TYR A 224 -19.37 17.48 -15.42
CA TYR A 224 -20.36 16.95 -14.50
C TYR A 224 -19.70 16.72 -13.16
N GLU A 225 -19.90 17.68 -12.27
CA GLU A 225 -19.19 17.75 -11.00
C GLU A 225 -17.68 17.55 -11.22
N ASP A 226 -17.00 16.86 -10.30
CA ASP A 226 -15.59 16.48 -10.39
C ASP A 226 -15.41 14.99 -10.77
N LYS A 227 -16.42 14.43 -11.46
CA LYS A 227 -16.59 12.98 -11.72
C LYS A 227 -16.32 12.58 -13.17
N VAL A 228 -16.00 13.52 -14.07
CA VAL A 228 -15.82 13.22 -15.50
C VAL A 228 -14.41 12.77 -15.82
N VAL A 229 -14.30 11.68 -16.59
CA VAL A 229 -13.09 11.31 -17.33
C VAL A 229 -13.40 11.31 -18.81
N HIS A 230 -12.69 12.13 -19.57
CA HIS A 230 -12.80 12.14 -21.01
C HIS A 230 -12.09 10.92 -21.60
N ILE A 231 -12.80 10.19 -22.45
CA ILE A 231 -12.31 8.96 -23.08
C ILE A 231 -12.52 9.02 -24.58
N SER A 232 -11.61 8.39 -25.31
CA SER A 232 -11.78 8.21 -26.76
C SER A 232 -12.76 7.06 -27.07
N PRO A 233 -13.52 7.11 -28.19
CA PRO A 233 -14.31 5.98 -28.68
C PRO A 233 -13.47 4.71 -28.92
N ILE A 234 -12.16 4.88 -29.12
CA ILE A 234 -11.18 3.80 -29.12
C ILE A 234 -10.31 3.96 -27.87
N ILE A 235 -10.58 3.15 -26.84
CA ILE A 235 -9.83 3.19 -25.58
C ILE A 235 -8.33 2.96 -25.82
N SER A 236 -7.54 3.98 -25.53
CA SER A 236 -6.08 4.00 -25.53
C SER A 236 -5.51 3.58 -24.17
N ALA A 237 -4.19 3.36 -24.11
CA ALA A 237 -3.51 3.08 -22.85
C ALA A 237 -3.54 4.29 -21.88
N GLU A 238 -3.55 5.52 -22.41
CA GLU A 238 -3.66 6.73 -21.59
C GLU A 238 -5.07 6.88 -21.01
N ASP A 239 -6.11 6.57 -21.79
CA ASP A 239 -7.49 6.52 -21.28
C ASP A 239 -7.59 5.51 -20.13
N GLU A 240 -7.04 4.30 -20.30
CA GLU A 240 -7.04 3.26 -19.27
C GLU A 240 -6.33 3.71 -17.99
N LYS A 241 -5.18 4.37 -18.13
CA LYS A 241 -4.42 4.95 -17.02
C LYS A 241 -5.22 6.04 -16.30
N ASN A 242 -5.85 6.96 -17.03
CA ASN A 242 -6.64 8.03 -16.46
C ASN A 242 -7.87 7.50 -15.72
N ILE A 243 -8.55 6.52 -16.30
CA ILE A 243 -9.68 5.85 -15.66
C ILE A 243 -9.21 5.17 -14.36
N LYS A 244 -8.13 4.37 -14.39
CA LYS A 244 -7.57 3.71 -13.20
C LYS A 244 -7.15 4.70 -12.12
N SER A 245 -6.52 5.81 -12.51
CA SER A 245 -6.14 6.87 -11.58
C SER A 245 -7.35 7.50 -10.90
N LYS A 246 -8.42 7.79 -11.67
CA LYS A 246 -9.66 8.34 -11.10
C LYS A 246 -10.38 7.33 -10.22
N CYS A 247 -10.35 6.05 -10.61
CA CYS A 247 -10.88 4.96 -9.80
C CYS A 247 -10.16 4.87 -8.44
N PHE A 248 -8.83 4.94 -8.47
CA PHE A 248 -8.04 4.97 -7.25
C PHE A 248 -8.35 6.21 -6.40
N GLU A 249 -8.47 7.40 -6.99
CA GLU A 249 -8.88 8.63 -6.29
C GLU A 249 -10.23 8.43 -5.58
N ILE A 250 -11.25 7.92 -6.28
CA ILE A 250 -12.59 7.66 -5.72
C ILE A 250 -12.54 6.63 -4.59
N ILE A 251 -11.77 5.54 -4.77
CA ILE A 251 -11.64 4.47 -3.78
C ILE A 251 -10.89 4.95 -2.53
N SER A 252 -9.84 5.75 -2.71
CA SER A 252 -8.98 6.28 -1.63
C SER A 252 -9.54 7.53 -0.96
N HIS A 253 -10.49 8.24 -1.58
CA HIS A 253 -11.14 9.43 -1.04
C HIS A 253 -12.67 9.31 -1.14
N PRO A 254 -13.34 8.50 -0.30
CA PRO A 254 -14.79 8.53 -0.20
C PRO A 254 -15.15 9.84 0.50
N GLU A 255 -15.48 10.86 -0.29
CA GLU A 255 -15.91 12.20 0.13
C GLU A 255 -15.23 12.72 1.41
N LEU A 256 -13.93 13.01 1.32
CA LEU A 256 -13.45 14.19 2.04
C LEU A 256 -14.22 15.36 1.43
N GLN A 257 -15.23 15.86 2.14
CA GLN A 257 -15.94 17.08 1.81
C GLN A 257 -14.91 18.10 1.29
N LYS A 258 -14.93 18.35 -0.02
CA LYS A 258 -14.01 19.29 -0.71
C LYS A 258 -14.14 20.73 -0.17
N GLN A 259 -15.08 20.98 0.74
CA GLN A 259 -15.23 22.22 1.48
C GLN A 259 -14.45 22.16 2.80
N GLY A 260 -13.13 22.33 2.76
CA GLY A 260 -12.40 22.55 4.01
C GLY A 260 -10.88 22.46 3.92
N PHE A 261 -10.34 21.51 3.18
CA PHE A 261 -8.89 21.26 3.24
C PHE A 261 -8.07 22.40 2.63
N TYR A 262 -8.45 22.90 1.46
CA TYR A 262 -7.79 24.05 0.84
C TYR A 262 -7.96 25.35 1.63
N SER A 263 -9.04 25.50 2.40
CA SER A 263 -9.24 26.65 3.30
C SER A 263 -8.46 26.55 4.60
N LEU A 264 -7.92 25.38 4.94
CA LEU A 264 -7.04 25.16 6.10
C LEU A 264 -5.57 25.34 5.74
N ILE A 265 -5.23 25.33 4.45
CA ILE A 265 -3.89 25.64 3.96
C ILE A 265 -3.85 27.14 3.72
N ASP A 266 -3.11 27.84 4.57
CA ASP A 266 -2.81 29.24 4.34
C ASP A 266 -1.85 29.35 3.14
N ILE A 267 -2.36 29.89 2.04
CA ILE A 267 -1.62 30.04 0.78
C ILE A 267 -0.36 30.89 0.99
N ASP A 268 -0.40 31.83 1.93
CA ASP A 268 0.74 32.70 2.27
C ASP A 268 1.88 31.91 2.95
N ASN A 269 1.63 30.68 3.40
CA ASN A 269 2.61 29.78 4.03
C ASN A 269 3.02 28.60 3.13
N ILE A 270 2.61 28.58 1.85
CA ILE A 270 3.06 27.56 0.89
C ILE A 270 4.38 28.00 0.26
N LEU A 271 5.47 27.35 0.66
CA LEU A 271 6.79 27.54 0.05
C LEU A 271 6.90 26.73 -1.25
N PHE A 272 6.85 27.41 -2.39
CA PHE A 272 7.16 26.81 -3.69
C PHE A 272 8.68 26.71 -3.86
N VAL A 273 9.20 25.50 -3.69
CA VAL A 273 10.61 25.19 -3.88
C VAL A 273 10.84 24.79 -5.34
N ASN A 274 11.23 25.76 -6.18
CA ASN A 274 11.48 25.54 -7.61
C ASN A 274 12.83 24.87 -7.92
N GLU A 275 13.70 24.72 -6.93
CA GLU A 275 14.99 24.01 -7.05
C GLU A 275 15.22 23.12 -5.83
N LYS A 276 15.82 21.94 -6.03
CA LYS A 276 16.06 20.98 -4.95
C LYS A 276 16.97 21.59 -3.87
N LEU A 277 16.38 21.97 -2.74
CA LEU A 277 17.05 22.60 -1.61
C LEU A 277 17.31 21.60 -0.49
N ASP A 278 18.44 21.80 0.21
CA ASP A 278 18.89 20.96 1.30
C ASP A 278 18.25 21.41 2.63
N LYS A 279 18.08 20.48 3.58
CA LYS A 279 17.28 20.71 4.82
C LYS A 279 17.72 21.95 5.61
N GLU A 280 19.03 22.21 5.70
CA GLU A 280 19.58 23.36 6.42
C GLU A 280 19.27 24.71 5.78
N LYS A 281 19.06 24.76 4.46
CA LYS A 281 18.72 25.99 3.75
C LYS A 281 17.24 26.32 3.94
N ILE A 282 16.37 25.31 3.90
CA ILE A 282 14.92 25.48 4.10
C ILE A 282 14.62 26.07 5.49
N LEU A 283 15.31 25.60 6.53
CA LEU A 283 15.13 26.07 7.91
C LEU A 283 15.67 27.49 8.17
N LYS A 284 16.41 28.09 7.23
CA LYS A 284 16.88 29.47 7.33
C LYS A 284 15.96 30.48 6.64
N GLU A 285 15.15 30.01 5.69
CA GLU A 285 14.25 30.86 4.90
C GLU A 285 12.81 30.88 5.45
N ALA A 286 12.45 29.89 6.29
CA ALA A 286 11.21 29.86 7.07
C ALA A 286 11.35 30.66 8.38
#